data_AF-A0A357EGL7-F1
#
_entry.id   AF-A0A357EGL7-F1
#
_cell.length_a   1.000
_cell.length_b   1.000
_cell.length_c   1.000
_cell.angle_alpha   90.00
_cell.angle_beta   90.00
_cell.angle_gamma   90.00
#
_symmetry.space_group_name_H-M   'P 1'
#
loop_
_entity.id
_entity.type
_entity.pdbx_description
1 polymer ?
#
loop_
_entity_poly.entity_id
_entity_poly.type
_entity_poly.pdbx_seq_one_letter_code
_entity_poly.pdbx_strand_id
1 'polypeptide(L)'
;MPVSANDQTDIAAALVRLYVFLAQYLDRCFDEAARRDYPDSELQKHLDETRRQLMDILSVNPVVKRKLADECDRILHLGASCLKLGVADPKTREAIQGERAVLKSKTLALSDLVAVYRALA
;
A
#
# COMPACT_ATOMS: atom_id res chain seq x y z
N MET A 1 -17.81 -6.65 -17.97
CA MET A 1 -18.21 -5.31 -18.43
C MET A 1 -16.95 -4.52 -18.78
N PRO A 2 -16.92 -3.73 -19.85
CA PRO A 2 -15.78 -2.85 -20.12
C PRO A 2 -15.68 -1.83 -18.98
N VAL A 3 -14.49 -1.74 -18.39
CA VAL A 3 -14.15 -0.74 -17.37
C VAL A 3 -14.23 0.63 -18.04
N SER A 4 -15.11 1.52 -17.57
CA SER A 4 -15.19 2.88 -18.10
C SER A 4 -13.90 3.65 -17.77
N ALA A 5 -13.59 4.73 -18.50
CA ALA A 5 -12.37 5.53 -18.22
C ALA A 5 -12.34 6.07 -16.78
N ASN A 6 -13.50 6.35 -16.19
CA ASN A 6 -13.64 6.73 -14.79
C ASN A 6 -13.26 5.57 -13.85
N ASP A 7 -13.70 4.35 -14.16
CA ASP A 7 -13.34 3.16 -13.38
C ASP A 7 -11.82 2.88 -13.43
N GLN A 8 -11.14 3.12 -14.56
CA GLN A 8 -9.68 2.95 -14.66
C GLN A 8 -8.93 3.93 -13.75
N THR A 9 -9.39 5.19 -13.73
CA THR A 9 -8.84 6.25 -12.86
C THR A 9 -9.03 5.90 -11.39
N ASP A 10 -10.22 5.44 -11.02
CA ASP A 10 -10.56 5.11 -9.63
C ASP A 10 -9.78 3.90 -9.12
N ILE A 11 -9.58 2.87 -9.96
CA ILE A 11 -8.78 1.70 -9.63
C ILE A 11 -7.32 2.09 -9.41
N ALA A 12 -6.73 2.86 -10.33
CA ALA A 12 -5.35 3.32 -10.20
C ALA A 12 -5.18 4.21 -8.95
N ALA A 13 -6.13 5.11 -8.69
CA ALA A 13 -6.12 5.94 -7.48
C ALA A 13 -6.27 5.11 -6.19
N ALA A 14 -7.10 4.06 -6.19
CA ALA A 14 -7.22 3.15 -5.05
C ALA A 14 -5.91 2.39 -4.79
N LEU A 15 -5.21 1.94 -5.83
CA LEU A 15 -3.88 1.32 -5.70
C LEU A 15 -2.84 2.31 -5.13
N VAL A 16 -2.84 3.57 -5.59
CA VAL A 16 -2.00 4.63 -5.01
C VAL A 16 -2.27 4.77 -3.51
N ARG A 17 -3.55 4.89 -3.09
CA ARG A 17 -3.92 5.00 -1.67
C ARG A 17 -3.43 3.80 -0.87
N LEU A 18 -3.60 2.57 -1.38
CA LEU A 18 -3.13 1.37 -0.72
C LEU A 18 -1.62 1.40 -0.47
N TYR A 19 -0.82 1.73 -1.50
CA TYR A 19 0.63 1.77 -1.35
C TYR A 19 1.12 2.90 -0.44
N VAL A 20 0.42 4.04 -0.42
CA VAL A 20 0.67 5.11 0.56
C VAL A 20 0.41 4.61 1.99
N PHE A 21 -0.72 3.94 2.24
CA PHE A 21 -1.01 3.38 3.56
C PHE A 21 -0.01 2.30 3.99
N LEU A 22 0.43 1.45 3.07
CA LEU A 22 1.48 0.46 3.33
C LEU A 22 2.83 1.12 3.66
N ALA A 23 3.18 2.22 2.99
CA ALA A 23 4.39 2.98 3.28
C ALA A 23 4.30 3.65 4.66
N GLN A 24 3.18 4.30 4.98
CA GLN A 24 2.93 4.89 6.30
C GLN A 24 2.98 3.84 7.41
N TYR A 25 2.45 2.64 7.16
CA TYR A 25 2.52 1.52 8.09
C TYR A 25 3.98 1.12 8.38
N LEU A 26 4.82 1.05 7.35
CA LEU A 26 6.25 0.77 7.51
C LEU A 26 7.02 1.94 8.13
N ASP A 27 6.64 3.19 7.89
CA ASP A 27 7.32 4.37 8.44
C ASP A 27 7.22 4.42 9.97
N ARG A 28 6.11 3.93 10.53
CA ARG A 28 5.92 3.78 11.98
C ARG A 28 6.89 2.81 12.64
N CYS A 29 7.58 1.97 11.88
CA CYS A 29 8.70 1.22 12.43
C CYS A 29 9.80 2.14 12.92
N PHE A 30 10.11 3.21 12.19
CA PHE A 30 11.28 4.05 12.45
C PHE A 30 10.95 5.37 13.12
N ASP A 31 9.69 5.80 13.07
CA ASP A 31 9.29 7.13 13.47
C ASP A 31 8.21 7.10 14.55
N GLU A 32 8.59 7.48 15.77
CA GLU A 32 7.64 7.67 16.88
C GLU A 32 6.72 8.88 16.66
N ALA A 33 7.13 9.88 15.88
CA ALA A 33 6.27 11.01 15.53
C ALA A 33 5.16 10.58 14.56
N ALA A 34 5.46 9.69 13.61
CA ALA A 34 4.45 9.07 12.74
C ALA A 34 3.39 8.24 13.50
N ARG A 35 3.68 7.81 14.73
CA ARG A 35 2.71 7.16 15.63
C ARG A 35 1.86 8.16 16.42
N ARG A 36 2.32 9.40 16.60
CA ARG A 36 1.59 10.47 17.32
C ARG A 36 0.58 11.20 16.45
N ASP A 37 0.94 11.48 15.20
CA ASP A 37 0.13 12.33 14.31
C ASP A 37 -1.04 11.59 13.66
N TYR A 38 -0.97 10.26 13.58
CA TYR A 38 -2.03 9.45 13.00
C TYR A 38 -2.22 8.16 13.80
N PRO A 39 -3.39 7.95 14.45
CA PRO A 39 -3.63 6.80 15.31
C PRO A 39 -3.45 5.46 14.58
N ASP A 40 -2.97 4.46 15.32
CA ASP A 40 -2.73 3.14 14.73
C ASP A 40 -4.00 2.48 14.21
N SER A 41 -5.10 2.66 14.94
CA SER A 41 -6.42 2.14 14.60
C SER A 41 -7.01 2.75 13.33
N GLU A 42 -6.79 4.05 13.08
CA GLU A 42 -7.31 4.72 11.88
C GLU A 42 -6.56 4.26 10.63
N LEU A 43 -5.23 4.24 10.66
CA LEU A 43 -4.46 3.72 9.51
C LEU A 43 -4.83 2.28 9.19
N GLN A 44 -4.92 1.43 10.22
CA GLN A 44 -5.26 0.02 10.02
C GLN A 44 -6.66 -0.11 9.37
N LYS A 45 -7.63 0.68 9.84
CA LYS A 45 -8.98 0.70 9.27
C LYS A 45 -8.96 1.10 7.79
N HIS A 46 -8.28 2.20 7.43
CA HIS A 46 -8.21 2.64 6.04
C HIS A 46 -7.44 1.68 5.14
N LEU A 47 -6.39 1.05 5.65
CA LEU A 47 -5.64 0.02 4.95
C LEU A 47 -6.53 -1.21 4.68
N ASP A 48 -7.24 -1.70 5.69
CA ASP A 48 -8.12 -2.87 5.57
C ASP A 48 -9.29 -2.61 4.62
N GLU A 49 -9.89 -1.43 4.70
CA GLU A 49 -10.98 -1.00 3.81
C GLU A 49 -10.49 -0.89 2.35
N THR A 50 -9.38 -0.19 2.12
CA THR A 50 -8.79 -0.02 0.78
C THR A 50 -8.36 -1.36 0.19
N ARG A 51 -7.72 -2.21 0.99
CA ARG A 51 -7.34 -3.57 0.59
C ARG A 51 -8.57 -4.37 0.21
N ARG A 52 -9.64 -4.37 1.01
CA ARG A 52 -10.88 -5.10 0.72
C ARG A 52 -11.51 -4.65 -0.60
N GLN A 53 -11.63 -3.34 -0.80
CA GLN A 53 -12.17 -2.77 -2.03
C GLN A 53 -11.37 -3.23 -3.26
N LEU A 54 -10.04 -3.17 -3.20
CA LEU A 54 -9.18 -3.61 -4.30
C LEU A 54 -9.26 -5.12 -4.55
N MET A 55 -9.39 -5.94 -3.51
CA MET A 55 -9.56 -7.39 -3.67
C MET A 55 -10.88 -7.78 -4.36
N ASP A 56 -11.92 -6.96 -4.21
CA ASP A 56 -13.19 -7.12 -4.89
C ASP A 56 -13.08 -6.71 -6.37
N ILE A 57 -12.55 -5.51 -6.63
CA ILE A 57 -12.29 -5.00 -7.99
C ILE A 57 -11.42 -5.99 -8.79
N LEU A 58 -10.35 -6.50 -8.18
CA LEU A 58 -9.41 -7.41 -8.84
C LEU A 58 -9.92 -8.85 -8.93
N SER A 59 -11.13 -9.16 -8.47
CA SER A 59 -11.71 -10.50 -8.58
C SER A 59 -11.77 -11.02 -10.02
N VAL A 60 -11.89 -10.10 -10.99
CA VAL A 60 -11.88 -10.40 -12.44
C VAL A 60 -10.50 -10.78 -12.97
N ASN A 61 -9.42 -10.51 -12.22
CA ASN A 61 -8.05 -10.89 -12.57
C ASN A 61 -7.38 -11.60 -11.37
N PRO A 62 -7.55 -12.93 -11.23
CA PRO A 62 -7.09 -13.67 -10.06
C PRO A 62 -5.57 -13.64 -9.89
N VAL A 63 -4.82 -13.48 -10.98
CA VAL A 63 -3.35 -13.38 -10.93
C VAL A 63 -2.93 -12.08 -10.27
N VAL A 64 -3.51 -10.94 -10.69
CA VAL A 64 -3.19 -9.63 -10.10
C VAL A 64 -3.70 -9.55 -8.66
N LYS A 65 -4.91 -10.06 -8.39
CA LYS A 65 -5.45 -10.16 -7.03
C LYS A 65 -4.51 -10.90 -6.09
N ARG A 66 -4.03 -12.07 -6.49
CA ARG A 66 -3.09 -12.87 -5.68
C ARG A 66 -1.79 -12.14 -5.44
N LYS A 67 -1.20 -11.53 -6.47
CA LYS A 67 0.04 -10.73 -6.32
C LYS A 67 -0.11 -9.60 -5.32
N LEU A 68 -1.23 -8.87 -5.38
CA LEU A 68 -1.49 -7.78 -4.45
C LEU A 68 -1.71 -8.29 -3.01
N ALA A 69 -2.38 -9.42 -2.85
CA ALA A 69 -2.60 -10.04 -1.55
C ALA A 69 -1.28 -10.49 -0.92
N ASP A 70 -0.46 -11.23 -1.67
CA ASP A 70 0.86 -11.71 -1.23
C ASP A 70 1.80 -10.55 -0.86
N GLU A 71 1.72 -9.43 -1.60
CA GLU A 71 2.45 -8.20 -1.27
C GLU A 71 1.96 -7.55 0.03
N CYS A 72 0.65 -7.37 0.19
CA CYS A 72 0.08 -6.82 1.42
C CYS A 72 0.46 -7.68 2.62
N ASP A 73 0.34 -9.00 2.52
CA ASP A 73 0.63 -9.92 3.62
C ASP A 73 2.11 -9.89 4.01
N ARG A 74 3.00 -9.83 3.01
CA ARG A 74 4.45 -9.68 3.25
C ARG A 74 4.78 -8.39 4.00
N ILE A 75 4.23 -7.25 3.56
CA ILE A 75 4.49 -5.94 4.17
C ILE A 75 3.91 -5.85 5.59
N LEU A 76 2.67 -6.32 5.77
CA LEU A 76 2.01 -6.31 7.08
C LEU A 76 2.75 -7.22 8.07
N HIS A 77 3.18 -8.40 7.63
CA HIS A 77 4.00 -9.30 8.44
C HIS A 77 5.33 -8.64 8.83
N LEU A 78 5.97 -7.94 7.90
CA LEU A 78 7.24 -7.25 8.16
C LEU A 78 7.08 -6.11 9.18
N GLY A 79 6.07 -5.25 9.04
CA GLY A 79 5.81 -4.20 10.01
C GLY A 79 5.42 -4.74 11.39
N ALA A 80 4.60 -5.80 11.45
CA ALA A 80 4.28 -6.47 12.70
C ALA A 80 5.53 -7.08 13.38
N SER A 81 6.44 -7.66 12.61
CA SER A 81 7.70 -8.23 13.12
C SER A 81 8.59 -7.15 13.71
N CYS A 82 8.69 -6.01 13.03
CA CYS A 82 9.41 -4.83 13.50
C CYS A 82 8.83 -4.23 14.78
N LEU A 83 7.50 -4.12 14.91
CA LEU A 83 6.85 -3.64 16.12
C LEU A 83 7.08 -4.57 17.32
N LYS A 84 7.25 -5.87 17.09
CA LYS A 84 7.50 -6.89 18.13
C LYS A 84 8.98 -7.01 18.54
N LEU A 85 9.89 -7.06 17.57
CA LEU A 85 11.33 -7.30 17.80
C LEU A 85 12.12 -6.01 18.02
N GLY A 86 11.51 -4.86 17.72
CA GLY A 86 12.16 -3.55 17.76
C GLY A 86 13.02 -3.28 16.53
N VAL A 87 13.29 -1.99 16.29
CA VAL A 87 14.08 -1.46 15.16
C VAL A 87 15.56 -1.89 15.18
N ALA A 88 15.99 -2.56 16.25
CA ALA A 88 17.38 -2.91 16.49
C ALA A 88 17.90 -4.06 15.60
N ASP A 89 17.02 -4.86 14.98
CA ASP A 89 17.45 -5.91 14.05
C ASP A 89 17.81 -5.32 12.68
N PRO A 90 19.09 -5.33 12.26
CA PRO A 90 19.53 -4.75 11.00
C PRO A 90 18.89 -5.43 9.78
N LYS A 91 18.57 -6.73 9.86
CA LYS A 91 17.92 -7.46 8.76
C LYS A 91 16.48 -7.00 8.55
N THR A 92 15.72 -6.85 9.62
CA THR A 92 14.36 -6.28 9.57
C THR A 92 14.38 -4.86 9.03
N ARG A 93 15.36 -4.04 9.45
CA ARG A 93 15.53 -2.67 8.94
C ARG A 93 15.82 -2.61 7.45
N GLU A 94 16.74 -3.44 6.97
CA GLU A 94 17.09 -3.54 5.54
C GLU A 94 15.89 -4.01 4.71
N ALA A 95 15.16 -5.01 5.18
CA ALA A 95 13.95 -5.51 4.53
C ALA A 95 12.88 -4.40 4.42
N ILE A 96 12.67 -3.61 5.47
CA ILE A 96 11.69 -2.50 5.42
C ILE A 96 12.14 -1.43 4.43
N GLN A 97 13.43 -1.08 4.40
CA GLN A 97 13.94 -0.12 3.43
C GLN A 97 13.75 -0.61 1.98
N GLY A 98 13.95 -1.91 1.75
CA GLY A 98 13.65 -2.57 0.48
C GLY A 98 12.19 -2.42 0.06
N GLU A 99 11.25 -2.78 0.95
CA GLU A 99 9.81 -2.63 0.67
C GLU A 99 9.42 -1.16 0.47
N ARG A 100 9.97 -0.22 1.24
CA ARG A 100 9.71 1.22 1.05
C ARG A 100 10.16 1.72 -0.32
N ALA A 101 11.31 1.26 -0.82
CA ALA A 101 11.79 1.62 -2.15
C ALA A 101 10.84 1.11 -3.24
N VAL A 102 10.35 -0.13 -3.10
CA VAL A 102 9.37 -0.73 -4.02
C VAL A 102 8.05 0.04 -3.99
N LEU A 103 7.51 0.34 -2.79
CA LEU A 103 6.27 1.09 -2.62
C LEU A 103 6.38 2.50 -3.21
N LYS A 104 7.51 3.19 -3.00
CA LYS A 104 7.76 4.50 -3.59
C LYS A 104 7.75 4.45 -5.12
N SER A 105 8.46 3.49 -5.71
CA SER A 105 8.49 3.31 -7.18
C SER A 105 7.10 3.05 -7.75
N LYS A 106 6.32 2.14 -7.15
CA LYS A 106 4.95 1.83 -7.58
C LYS A 106 4.01 3.03 -7.43
N THR A 107 4.12 3.75 -6.32
CA THR A 107 3.29 4.93 -6.04
C THR A 107 3.53 6.02 -7.07
N LEU A 108 4.80 6.31 -7.41
CA LEU A 108 5.15 7.30 -8.43
C LEU A 108 4.61 6.91 -9.82
N ALA A 109 4.85 5.65 -10.24
CA ALA A 109 4.38 5.19 -11.54
C ALA A 109 2.84 5.25 -11.66
N LEU A 110 2.12 4.86 -10.61
CA LEU A 110 0.66 4.92 -10.61
C LEU A 110 0.12 6.34 -10.44
N SER A 111 0.80 7.24 -9.71
CA SER A 111 0.39 8.64 -9.64
C SER A 111 0.49 9.33 -10.99
N ASP A 112 1.57 9.05 -11.73
CA ASP A 112 1.76 9.56 -13.10
C ASP A 112 0.67 9.00 -14.02
N LEU A 113 0.36 7.70 -13.90
CA LEU A 113 -0.71 7.07 -14.66
C LEU A 113 -2.09 7.67 -14.35
N VAL A 114 -2.40 7.93 -13.08
CA VAL A 114 -3.63 8.61 -12.66
C VAL A 114 -3.71 10.01 -13.27
N ALA A 115 -2.59 10.75 -13.30
CA ALA A 115 -2.55 12.07 -13.92
C ALA A 115 -2.83 11.99 -15.43
N VAL A 116 -2.27 11.00 -16.13
CA VAL A 116 -2.54 10.75 -17.55
C VAL A 116 -4.01 10.41 -17.78
N TYR A 117 -4.60 9.48 -17.00
CA TYR A 117 -6.01 9.13 -17.14
C TYR A 117 -6.95 10.32 -16.89
N ARG A 118 -6.65 11.15 -15.88
CA ARG A 118 -7.41 12.38 -15.61
C ARG A 118 -7.31 13.41 -16.72
N ALA A 119 -6.20 13.46 -17.45
CA ALA A 119 -6.04 14.36 -18.59
C ALA A 119 -6.83 13.90 -19.83
N LEU A 120 -7.23 12.63 -19.87
CA LEU A 120 -7.96 12.01 -20.98
C LEU A 120 -9.47 11.86 -20.72
N ALA A 121 -9.93 12.12 -19.50
CA ALA A 121 -11.33 12.07 -19.06
C ALA A 121 -12.03 13.41 -19.29
#